data_AF-B3F2N5-F1
#
_entry.id   AF-B3F2N5-F1
#
_cell.length_a   1.000
_cell.length_b   1.000
_cell.length_c   1.000
_cell.angle_alpha   90.00
_cell.angle_beta   90.00
_cell.angle_gamma   90.00
#
_symmetry.space_group_name_H-M   'P 1'
#
loop_
_entity.id
_entity.type
_entity.pdbx_description
1 polymer ?
#
loop_
_entity_poly.entity_id
_entity_poly.type
_entity_poly.pdbx_seq_one_letter_code
_entity_poly.pdbx_strand_id
1 'polypeptide(L)'
;CNRLALEGPLVSIDEMEAIKKMNYRGWRSKVLDITYPKKSGRKGLEITLDRICTEAQEAIKKGYTILVLSDRGYSSDRVAVSSLLAVGAVHHHLVANLERTRVGLLVESAEPREVHHFCTLVGFGADAVCPYLAIEAIWCLQNDGKIPLNGDGKPYSKEELVKKYFYASNYGMMKVLAKMGISTLASYKGAQIFEALGLSSEVIRKCFNGTPSRIEGATFE
;
A
#
# COMPACT_ATOMS: atom_id res chain seq x y z
N CYS A 1 -9.29 3.59 -25.08
CA CYS A 1 -8.70 2.95 -23.89
C CYS A 1 -9.51 3.32 -22.65
N ASN A 2 -10.00 2.34 -21.89
CA ASN A 2 -10.71 2.57 -20.62
C ASN A 2 -9.80 2.16 -19.46
N ARG A 3 -8.84 3.03 -19.07
CA ARG A 3 -7.96 2.81 -17.90
C ARG A 3 -7.78 4.13 -17.13
N LEU A 4 -7.74 4.04 -15.80
CA LEU A 4 -7.32 5.14 -14.95
C LEU A 4 -5.78 5.17 -14.98
N ALA A 5 -5.21 6.30 -15.42
CA ALA A 5 -3.77 6.52 -15.42
C ALA A 5 -3.40 7.41 -14.23
N LEU A 6 -2.34 7.03 -13.53
CA LEU A 6 -1.72 7.82 -12.46
C LEU A 6 -0.31 8.21 -12.94
N GLU A 7 0.14 9.40 -12.57
CA GLU A 7 1.49 9.88 -12.91
C GLU A 7 2.59 9.12 -12.15
N GLY A 8 2.26 8.57 -10.98
CA GLY A 8 3.17 7.81 -10.15
C GLY A 8 2.43 6.86 -9.20
N PRO A 9 3.19 6.11 -8.38
CA PRO A 9 2.62 5.16 -7.42
C PRO A 9 2.08 5.83 -6.16
N LEU A 10 2.46 7.08 -5.89
CA LEU A 10 2.04 7.80 -4.69
C LEU A 10 0.84 8.66 -5.00
N VAL A 11 -0.20 8.55 -4.16
CA VAL A 11 -1.43 9.33 -4.28
C VAL A 11 -1.69 10.08 -2.98
N SER A 12 -2.15 11.32 -3.11
CA SER A 12 -2.53 12.17 -2.00
C SER A 12 -3.82 11.68 -1.33
N ILE A 13 -4.14 12.27 -0.19
CA ILE A 13 -5.38 11.95 0.55
C ILE A 13 -6.60 12.34 -0.30
N ASP A 14 -6.57 13.50 -0.96
CA ASP A 14 -7.68 13.98 -1.77
C ASP A 14 -7.88 13.12 -3.03
N GLU A 15 -6.79 12.70 -3.69
CA GLU A 15 -6.86 11.77 -4.82
C GLU A 15 -7.40 10.40 -4.39
N MET A 16 -6.98 9.89 -3.23
CA MET A 16 -7.50 8.63 -2.68
C MET A 16 -9.00 8.73 -2.37
N GLU A 17 -9.45 9.83 -1.78
CA GLU A 17 -10.87 10.07 -1.52
C GLU A 17 -11.69 10.21 -2.81
N ALA A 18 -11.13 10.86 -3.84
CA ALA A 18 -11.74 10.92 -5.15
C ALA A 18 -11.90 9.52 -5.78
N ILE A 19 -10.88 8.66 -5.68
CA ILE A 19 -10.93 7.28 -6.18
C ILE A 19 -11.95 6.43 -5.40
N LYS A 20 -12.05 6.63 -4.07
CA LYS A 20 -13.04 5.95 -3.22
C LYS A 20 -14.49 6.31 -3.57
N LYS A 21 -14.73 7.57 -3.96
CA LYS A 21 -16.07 8.09 -4.33
C LYS A 21 -16.36 7.97 -5.82
N MET A 22 -15.39 7.56 -6.63
CA MET A 22 -15.52 7.49 -8.08
C MET A 22 -16.61 6.50 -8.48
N ASN A 23 -17.51 6.99 -9.34
CA ASN A 23 -18.49 6.17 -10.07
C ASN A 23 -18.51 6.61 -11.53
N TYR A 24 -17.37 6.41 -12.22
CA TYR A 24 -17.19 6.81 -13.61
C TYR A 24 -17.18 5.57 -14.50
N ARG A 25 -18.07 5.50 -15.50
CA ARG A 25 -18.17 4.37 -16.45
C ARG A 25 -18.28 2.99 -15.78
N GLY A 26 -18.96 2.93 -14.62
CA GLY A 26 -19.09 1.70 -13.83
C GLY A 26 -17.86 1.32 -13.02
N TRP A 27 -16.78 2.10 -13.06
CA TRP A 27 -15.65 1.92 -12.15
C TRP A 27 -16.07 2.33 -10.76
N ARG A 28 -16.04 1.35 -9.88
CA ARG A 28 -16.34 1.49 -8.46
C ARG A 28 -15.20 0.91 -7.67
N SER A 29 -14.90 1.55 -6.56
CA SER A 29 -13.92 1.10 -5.60
C SER A 29 -14.58 0.47 -4.39
N LYS A 30 -13.94 -0.54 -3.81
CA LYS A 30 -14.33 -1.14 -2.54
C LYS A 30 -13.20 -0.97 -1.55
N VAL A 31 -13.49 -0.32 -0.43
CA VAL A 31 -12.57 -0.26 0.71
C VAL A 31 -12.69 -1.57 1.48
N LEU A 32 -11.54 -2.22 1.68
CA LEU A 32 -11.35 -3.40 2.52
C LEU A 32 -10.58 -2.95 3.76
N ASP A 33 -11.24 -3.10 4.91
CA ASP A 33 -10.66 -2.77 6.20
C ASP A 33 -9.62 -3.83 6.59
N ILE A 34 -8.35 -3.45 6.69
CA ILE A 34 -7.24 -4.34 7.08
C ILE A 34 -6.98 -4.33 8.59
N THR A 35 -7.95 -3.92 9.40
CA THR A 35 -7.86 -3.96 10.86
C THR A 35 -8.69 -5.08 11.48
N TYR A 36 -8.37 -5.47 12.70
CA TYR A 36 -9.06 -6.52 13.43
C TYR A 36 -9.20 -6.24 14.92
N PRO A 37 -10.22 -6.79 15.61
CA PRO A 37 -10.40 -6.56 17.03
C PRO A 37 -9.19 -7.05 17.83
N LYS A 38 -8.68 -6.21 18.74
CA LYS A 38 -7.59 -6.55 19.66
C LYS A 38 -7.88 -7.81 20.47
N LYS A 39 -9.17 -8.06 20.78
CA LYS A 39 -9.65 -9.25 21.49
C LYS A 39 -9.38 -10.57 20.74
N SER A 40 -9.16 -10.53 19.44
CA SER A 40 -8.84 -11.72 18.64
C SER A 40 -7.43 -12.27 18.90
N GLY A 41 -6.59 -11.53 19.63
CA GLY A 41 -5.23 -11.95 19.98
C GLY A 41 -4.37 -12.24 18.75
N ARG A 42 -3.39 -13.14 18.90
CA ARG A 42 -2.42 -13.51 17.84
C ARG A 42 -3.09 -14.03 16.57
N LYS A 43 -4.11 -14.90 16.72
CA LYS A 43 -4.88 -15.46 15.60
C LYS A 43 -5.64 -14.41 14.79
N GLY A 44 -5.84 -13.21 15.34
CA GLY A 44 -6.51 -12.11 14.66
C GLY A 44 -5.83 -11.71 13.35
N LEU A 45 -4.50 -11.81 13.27
CA LEU A 45 -3.74 -11.49 12.07
C LEU A 45 -4.11 -12.41 10.90
N GLU A 46 -3.94 -13.73 11.08
CA GLU A 46 -4.21 -14.70 10.01
C GLU A 46 -5.67 -14.72 9.57
N ILE A 47 -6.60 -14.70 10.54
CA ILE A 47 -8.05 -14.65 10.26
C ILE A 47 -8.37 -13.42 9.41
N THR A 48 -7.71 -12.29 9.68
CA THR A 48 -7.94 -11.05 8.94
C THR A 48 -7.36 -11.12 7.54
N LEU A 49 -6.18 -11.72 7.36
CA LEU A 49 -5.60 -11.96 6.03
C LEU A 49 -6.54 -12.83 5.18
N ASP A 50 -7.11 -13.90 5.75
CA ASP A 50 -8.05 -14.77 5.04
C ASP A 50 -9.38 -14.07 4.73
N ARG A 51 -9.87 -13.26 5.68
CA ARG A 51 -11.06 -12.43 5.50
C ARG A 51 -10.90 -11.45 4.34
N ILE A 52 -9.81 -10.66 4.31
CA ILE A 52 -9.61 -9.66 3.25
C ILE A 52 -9.41 -10.31 1.88
N CYS A 53 -8.79 -11.49 1.82
CA CYS A 53 -8.68 -12.28 0.57
C CYS A 53 -10.06 -12.69 0.05
N THR A 54 -10.95 -13.15 0.93
CA THR A 54 -12.32 -13.53 0.56
C THR A 54 -13.15 -12.32 0.16
N GLU A 55 -13.09 -11.23 0.94
CA GLU A 55 -13.79 -9.97 0.63
C GLU A 55 -13.33 -9.37 -0.70
N ALA A 56 -12.03 -9.47 -1.03
CA ALA A 56 -11.50 -9.06 -2.32
C ALA A 56 -12.14 -9.84 -3.47
N GLN A 57 -12.24 -11.17 -3.38
CA GLN A 57 -12.88 -11.98 -4.41
C GLN A 57 -14.38 -11.66 -4.54
N GLU A 58 -15.09 -11.49 -3.43
CA GLU A 58 -16.49 -11.10 -3.47
C GLU A 58 -16.69 -9.74 -4.12
N ALA A 59 -15.81 -8.77 -3.84
CA ALA A 59 -15.86 -7.46 -4.48
C ALA A 59 -15.67 -7.58 -6.00
N ILE A 60 -14.75 -8.42 -6.45
CA ILE A 60 -14.55 -8.68 -7.89
C ILE A 60 -15.83 -9.27 -8.52
N LYS A 61 -16.46 -10.25 -7.85
CA LYS A 61 -17.74 -10.84 -8.30
C LYS A 61 -18.88 -9.83 -8.37
N LYS A 62 -18.91 -8.86 -7.44
CA LYS A 62 -19.87 -7.74 -7.41
C LYS A 62 -19.57 -6.64 -8.44
N GLY A 63 -18.49 -6.79 -9.23
CA GLY A 63 -18.11 -5.88 -10.31
C GLY A 63 -17.37 -4.63 -9.84
N TYR A 64 -16.67 -4.69 -8.71
CA TYR A 64 -15.73 -3.63 -8.32
C TYR A 64 -14.43 -3.78 -9.13
N THR A 65 -13.90 -2.65 -9.61
CA THR A 65 -12.70 -2.60 -10.45
C THR A 65 -11.48 -2.09 -9.70
N ILE A 66 -11.67 -1.56 -8.49
CA ILE A 66 -10.61 -1.03 -7.63
C ILE A 66 -10.86 -1.55 -6.21
N LEU A 67 -9.82 -2.08 -5.58
CA LEU A 67 -9.81 -2.47 -4.18
C LEU A 67 -8.86 -1.55 -3.43
N VAL A 68 -9.29 -1.01 -2.30
CA VAL A 68 -8.47 -0.15 -1.44
C VAL A 68 -8.29 -0.86 -0.10
N LEU A 69 -7.08 -1.33 0.19
CA LEU A 69 -6.72 -1.87 1.50
C LEU A 69 -6.46 -0.68 2.44
N SER A 70 -7.26 -0.55 3.50
CA SER A 70 -7.22 0.63 4.39
C SER A 70 -7.07 0.25 5.85
N ASP A 71 -6.08 0.83 6.53
CA ASP A 71 -5.89 0.70 7.99
C ASP A 71 -6.54 1.84 8.80
N ARG A 72 -7.37 2.68 8.16
CA ARG A 72 -8.10 3.78 8.81
C ARG A 72 -9.00 3.34 9.97
N GLY A 73 -9.35 2.06 10.03
CA GLY A 73 -10.12 1.45 11.12
C GLY A 73 -9.34 1.26 12.43
N TYR A 74 -8.06 1.65 12.49
CA TYR A 74 -7.22 1.52 13.68
C TYR A 74 -7.82 2.31 14.87
N SER A 75 -7.86 1.68 16.04
CA SER A 75 -8.35 2.30 17.27
C SER A 75 -7.77 1.61 18.50
N SER A 76 -8.11 2.09 19.71
CA SER A 76 -7.75 1.42 20.97
C SER A 76 -8.14 -0.06 21.03
N ASP A 77 -9.19 -0.43 20.29
CA ASP A 77 -9.79 -1.76 20.28
C ASP A 77 -9.52 -2.53 18.98
N ARG A 78 -8.87 -1.91 17.99
CA ARG A 78 -8.61 -2.48 16.67
C ARG A 78 -7.16 -2.32 16.25
N VAL A 79 -6.52 -3.44 15.92
CA VAL A 79 -5.13 -3.51 15.48
C VAL A 79 -5.09 -3.54 13.96
N ALA A 80 -4.18 -2.77 13.36
CA ALA A 80 -3.95 -2.81 11.92
C ALA A 80 -3.04 -4.00 11.55
N VAL A 81 -3.40 -4.72 10.50
CA VAL A 81 -2.48 -5.65 9.84
C VAL A 81 -1.42 -4.84 9.10
N SER A 82 -0.19 -5.35 9.05
CA SER A 82 0.84 -4.72 8.23
C SER A 82 0.36 -4.59 6.78
N SER A 83 0.46 -3.38 6.25
CA SER A 83 0.07 -3.03 4.88
C SER A 83 0.75 -3.94 3.86
N LEU A 84 2.02 -4.29 4.09
CA LEU A 84 2.79 -5.18 3.24
C LEU A 84 2.26 -6.62 3.25
N LEU A 85 1.95 -7.17 4.42
CA LEU A 85 1.35 -8.51 4.55
C LEU A 85 -0.03 -8.56 3.89
N ALA A 86 -0.85 -7.53 4.08
CA ALA A 86 -2.18 -7.44 3.51
C ALA A 86 -2.14 -7.38 1.97
N VAL A 87 -1.28 -6.52 1.40
CA VAL A 87 -1.07 -6.43 -0.06
C VAL A 87 -0.59 -7.76 -0.61
N GLY A 88 0.44 -8.34 0.01
CA GLY A 88 1.02 -9.59 -0.45
C GLY A 88 0.02 -10.74 -0.47
N ALA A 89 -0.72 -10.93 0.64
CA ALA A 89 -1.75 -11.95 0.74
C ALA A 89 -2.84 -11.79 -0.33
N VAL A 90 -3.40 -10.58 -0.47
CA VAL A 90 -4.46 -10.32 -1.46
C VAL A 90 -3.92 -10.44 -2.89
N HIS A 91 -2.72 -9.93 -3.17
CA HIS A 91 -2.10 -10.03 -4.49
C HIS A 91 -1.94 -11.50 -4.91
N HIS A 92 -1.31 -12.33 -4.06
CA HIS A 92 -1.09 -13.75 -4.38
C HIS A 92 -2.39 -14.54 -4.45
N HIS A 93 -3.35 -14.27 -3.56
CA HIS A 93 -4.65 -14.91 -3.61
C HIS A 93 -5.39 -14.61 -4.92
N LEU A 94 -5.39 -13.35 -5.37
CA LEU A 94 -6.00 -12.96 -6.63
C LEU A 94 -5.24 -13.51 -7.86
N VAL A 95 -3.92 -13.65 -7.77
CA VAL A 95 -3.12 -14.27 -8.84
C VAL A 95 -3.44 -15.76 -8.95
N ALA A 96 -3.49 -16.48 -7.82
CA ALA A 96 -3.83 -17.91 -7.78
C ALA A 96 -5.23 -18.19 -8.36
N ASN A 97 -6.16 -17.26 -8.20
CA ASN A 97 -7.54 -17.36 -8.72
C ASN A 97 -7.73 -16.74 -10.12
N LEU A 98 -6.66 -16.27 -10.78
CA LEU A 98 -6.71 -15.61 -12.11
C LEU A 98 -7.57 -14.34 -12.15
N GLU A 99 -7.73 -13.67 -11.00
CA GLU A 99 -8.58 -12.48 -10.84
C GLU A 99 -7.78 -11.17 -10.75
N ARG A 100 -6.45 -11.22 -10.53
CA ARG A 100 -5.62 -10.02 -10.29
C ARG A 100 -5.65 -8.98 -11.43
N THR A 101 -5.84 -9.41 -12.67
CA THR A 101 -5.90 -8.52 -13.86
C THR A 101 -7.20 -7.71 -13.95
N ARG A 102 -8.23 -8.10 -13.18
CA ARG A 102 -9.56 -7.48 -13.22
C ARG A 102 -9.68 -6.25 -12.31
N VAL A 103 -8.73 -6.04 -11.41
CA VAL A 103 -8.79 -4.98 -10.40
C VAL A 103 -7.48 -4.21 -10.25
N GLY A 104 -7.59 -2.93 -9.91
CA GLY A 104 -6.50 -2.17 -9.29
C GLY A 104 -6.47 -2.41 -7.78
N LEU A 105 -5.28 -2.56 -7.21
CA LEU A 105 -5.05 -2.76 -5.77
C LEU A 105 -4.34 -1.54 -5.20
N LEU A 106 -5.06 -0.73 -4.44
CA LEU A 106 -4.55 0.48 -3.80
C LEU A 106 -4.38 0.24 -2.30
N VAL A 107 -3.43 0.96 -1.70
CA VAL A 107 -3.15 0.91 -0.27
C VAL A 107 -3.34 2.29 0.30
N GLU A 108 -4.14 2.39 1.35
CA GLU A 108 -4.23 3.56 2.22
C GLU A 108 -3.72 3.15 3.60
N SER A 109 -2.53 3.61 3.98
CA SER A 109 -1.90 3.14 5.22
C SER A 109 -1.16 4.24 5.97
N ALA A 110 -1.13 4.10 7.29
CA ALA A 110 -0.33 4.90 8.21
C ALA A 110 1.14 4.46 8.28
N GLU A 111 1.47 3.23 7.89
CA GLU A 111 2.82 2.65 8.00
C GLU A 111 3.84 3.22 7.00
N PRO A 112 3.55 3.28 5.68
CA PRO A 112 4.57 3.59 4.70
C PRO A 112 4.97 5.07 4.78
N ARG A 113 6.27 5.30 5.00
CA ARG A 113 6.84 6.66 5.08
C ARG A 113 8.20 6.83 4.40
N GLU A 114 8.84 5.71 4.04
CA GLU A 114 10.21 5.68 3.52
C GLU A 114 10.23 5.04 2.13
N VAL A 115 11.25 5.36 1.34
CA VAL A 115 11.42 4.84 -0.03
C VAL A 115 11.32 3.31 -0.07
N HIS A 116 11.93 2.61 0.89
CA HIS A 116 11.90 1.16 0.93
C HIS A 116 10.48 0.61 1.12
N HIS A 117 9.66 1.22 1.98
CA HIS A 117 8.26 0.83 2.17
C HIS A 117 7.45 0.95 0.88
N PHE A 118 7.66 2.02 0.10
CA PHE A 118 6.99 2.18 -1.19
C PHE A 118 7.46 1.15 -2.22
N CYS A 119 8.76 0.90 -2.28
CA CYS A 119 9.34 -0.12 -3.15
C CYS A 119 8.80 -1.52 -2.82
N THR A 120 8.70 -1.90 -1.54
CA THR A 120 8.16 -3.21 -1.15
C THR A 120 6.67 -3.31 -1.48
N LEU A 121 5.85 -2.33 -1.10
CA LEU A 121 4.42 -2.35 -1.42
C LEU A 121 4.15 -2.51 -2.93
N VAL A 122 4.83 -1.73 -3.77
CA VAL A 122 4.69 -1.85 -5.23
C VAL A 122 5.27 -3.18 -5.74
N GLY A 123 6.45 -3.57 -5.25
CA GLY A 123 7.10 -4.81 -5.65
C GLY A 123 6.31 -6.08 -5.31
N PHE A 124 5.47 -6.02 -4.27
CA PHE A 124 4.53 -7.08 -3.87
C PHE A 124 3.11 -6.89 -4.42
N GLY A 125 2.88 -5.88 -5.26
CA GLY A 125 1.71 -5.83 -6.12
C GLY A 125 0.69 -4.73 -5.86
N ALA A 126 1.01 -3.72 -5.04
CA ALA A 126 0.23 -2.48 -4.98
C ALA A 126 0.36 -1.68 -6.28
N ASP A 127 -0.75 -1.16 -6.78
CA ASP A 127 -0.80 -0.25 -7.94
C ASP A 127 -0.59 1.21 -7.53
N ALA A 128 -1.08 1.61 -6.35
CA ALA A 128 -0.77 2.91 -5.75
C ALA A 128 -0.86 2.88 -4.22
N VAL A 129 -0.19 3.82 -3.57
CA VAL A 129 -0.05 3.94 -2.12
C VAL A 129 -0.37 5.36 -1.67
N CYS A 130 -1.27 5.50 -0.69
CA CYS A 130 -1.58 6.73 0.03
C CYS A 130 -0.98 6.62 1.45
N PRO A 131 0.19 7.24 1.70
CA PRO A 131 0.81 7.30 3.02
C PRO A 131 0.18 8.41 3.87
N TYR A 132 -1.09 8.26 4.24
CA TYR A 132 -1.87 9.37 4.80
C TYR A 132 -1.27 9.90 6.12
N LEU A 133 -0.75 9.03 6.99
CA LEU A 133 -0.20 9.50 8.27
C LEU A 133 1.12 10.24 8.06
N ALA A 134 1.95 9.83 7.10
CA ALA A 134 3.16 10.55 6.75
C ALA A 134 2.83 11.96 6.23
N ILE A 135 1.80 12.09 5.40
CA ILE A 135 1.31 13.37 4.89
C ILE A 135 0.83 14.27 6.04
N GLU A 136 -0.01 13.74 6.93
CA GLU A 136 -0.49 14.51 8.08
C GLU A 136 0.63 14.87 9.07
N ALA A 137 1.61 13.98 9.27
CA ALA A 137 2.76 14.26 10.12
C ALA A 137 3.61 15.41 9.57
N ILE A 138 3.85 15.45 8.25
CA ILE A 138 4.55 16.58 7.60
C ILE A 138 3.77 17.88 7.80
N TRP A 139 2.44 17.83 7.70
CA TRP A 139 1.60 19.00 7.93
C TRP A 139 1.65 19.48 9.38
N CYS A 140 1.62 18.56 10.36
CA CYS A 140 1.84 18.91 11.77
C CYS A 140 3.20 19.58 11.99
N LEU A 141 4.28 19.07 11.37
CA LEU A 141 5.61 19.67 11.50
C LEU A 141 5.67 21.12 10.96
N GLN A 142 4.89 21.42 9.91
CA GLN A 142 4.75 22.79 9.40
C GLN A 142 4.04 23.69 10.43
N ASN A 143 2.94 23.19 11.01
CA ASN A 143 2.16 23.93 12.01
C ASN A 143 2.94 24.16 13.32
N ASP A 144 3.80 23.20 13.69
CA ASP A 144 4.70 23.28 14.85
C ASP A 144 5.93 24.18 14.58
N GLY A 145 6.04 24.77 13.39
CA GLY A 145 7.16 25.63 13.00
C GLY A 145 8.49 24.91 12.88
N LYS A 146 8.49 23.59 12.67
CA LYS A 146 9.71 22.76 12.53
C LYS A 146 10.27 22.75 11.11
N ILE A 147 9.47 23.14 10.12
CA ILE A 147 9.88 23.25 8.72
C ILE A 147 10.31 24.69 8.45
N PRO A 148 11.53 24.92 7.91
CA PRO A 148 11.98 26.25 7.51
C PRO A 148 11.02 26.91 6.52
N LEU A 149 10.93 28.24 6.60
CA LEU A 149 10.16 29.02 5.64
C LEU A 149 10.70 28.84 4.22
N ASN A 150 9.82 29.01 3.23
CA ASN A 150 10.21 28.97 1.83
C ASN A 150 11.11 30.18 1.45
N GLY A 151 11.57 30.21 0.20
CA GLY A 151 12.46 31.28 -0.30
C GLY A 151 11.88 32.69 -0.20
N ASP A 152 10.54 32.81 -0.09
CA ASP A 152 9.82 34.08 0.07
C ASP A 152 9.53 34.42 1.54
N GLY A 153 10.05 33.65 2.50
CA GLY A 153 9.82 33.83 3.92
C GLY A 153 8.41 33.47 4.39
N LYS A 154 7.70 32.61 3.66
CA LYS A 154 6.34 32.14 3.98
C LYS A 154 6.32 30.65 4.34
N PRO A 155 5.37 30.19 5.16
CA PRO A 155 5.14 28.76 5.35
C PRO A 155 4.69 28.12 4.04
N TYR A 156 5.08 26.86 3.81
CA TYR A 156 4.62 26.10 2.65
C TYR A 156 3.14 25.74 2.79
N SER A 157 2.42 25.66 1.67
CA SER A 157 1.09 25.06 1.65
C SER A 157 1.15 23.53 1.83
N LYS A 158 0.04 22.91 2.23
CA LYS A 158 -0.03 21.44 2.39
C LYS A 158 0.27 20.74 1.07
N GLU A 159 -0.25 21.26 -0.03
CA GLU A 159 -0.08 20.72 -1.38
C GLU A 159 1.38 20.81 -1.84
N GLU A 160 2.05 21.93 -1.54
CA GLU A 160 3.48 22.11 -1.84
C GLU A 160 4.36 21.10 -1.09
N LEU A 161 4.08 20.88 0.20
CA LEU A 161 4.78 19.92 1.03
C LEU A 161 4.57 18.48 0.53
N VAL A 162 3.34 18.11 0.22
CA VAL A 162 3.00 16.79 -0.35
C VAL A 162 3.72 16.59 -1.67
N LYS A 163 3.72 17.59 -2.55
CA LYS A 163 4.41 17.50 -3.85
C LYS A 163 5.92 17.31 -3.68
N LYS A 164 6.56 18.05 -2.76
CA LYS A 164 8.00 17.89 -2.44
C LYS A 164 8.30 16.51 -1.86
N TYR A 165 7.46 16.02 -0.94
CA TYR A 165 7.60 14.70 -0.34
C TYR A 165 7.48 13.58 -1.38
N PHE A 166 6.48 13.67 -2.26
CA PHE A 166 6.28 12.69 -3.34
C PHE A 166 7.41 12.76 -4.37
N TYR A 167 7.88 13.95 -4.73
CA TYR A 167 9.04 14.10 -5.61
C TYR A 167 10.28 13.38 -5.05
N ALA A 168 10.61 13.64 -3.78
CA ALA A 168 11.76 13.01 -3.13
C ALA A 168 11.60 11.47 -3.03
N SER A 169 10.40 11.01 -2.68
CA SER A 169 10.09 9.58 -2.55
C SER A 169 10.14 8.86 -3.90
N ASN A 170 9.51 9.41 -4.93
CA ASN A 170 9.55 8.87 -6.29
C ASN A 170 10.97 8.85 -6.86
N TYR A 171 11.75 9.91 -6.64
CA TYR A 171 13.15 9.95 -7.04
C TYR A 171 13.99 8.88 -6.32
N GLY A 172 13.74 8.67 -5.03
CA GLY A 172 14.33 7.57 -4.26
C GLY A 172 13.96 6.20 -4.82
N MET A 173 12.69 5.98 -5.18
CA MET A 173 12.24 4.74 -5.80
C MET A 173 12.96 4.52 -7.13
N MET A 174 13.06 5.53 -8.00
CA MET A 174 13.80 5.43 -9.26
C MET A 174 15.26 5.00 -9.06
N LYS A 175 15.92 5.47 -7.99
CA LYS A 175 17.27 4.99 -7.64
C LYS A 175 17.30 3.51 -7.28
N VAL A 176 16.30 3.01 -6.55
CA VAL A 176 16.20 1.58 -6.21
C VAL A 176 15.97 0.75 -7.46
N LEU A 177 15.07 1.17 -8.35
CA LEU A 177 14.79 0.50 -9.61
C LEU A 177 16.04 0.45 -10.51
N ALA A 178 16.77 1.57 -10.59
CA ALA A 178 18.00 1.69 -11.38
C ALA A 178 19.11 0.73 -10.91
N LYS A 179 19.18 0.38 -9.61
CA LYS A 179 20.16 -0.61 -9.11
C LYS A 179 20.00 -1.98 -9.76
N MET A 180 18.78 -2.33 -10.16
CA MET A 180 18.44 -3.61 -10.77
C MET A 180 18.31 -3.50 -12.30
N GLY A 181 18.65 -2.35 -12.89
CA GLY A 181 18.52 -2.09 -14.33
C GLY A 181 17.07 -1.97 -14.81
N ILE A 182 16.12 -1.70 -13.92
CA ILE A 182 14.70 -1.58 -14.28
C ILE A 182 14.35 -0.12 -14.59
N SER A 183 13.85 0.10 -15.80
CA SER A 183 13.52 1.43 -16.31
C SER A 183 12.05 1.82 -16.15
N THR A 184 11.15 0.86 -15.88
CA THR A 184 9.72 1.15 -15.74
C THR A 184 9.13 0.58 -14.45
N LEU A 185 8.26 1.36 -13.82
CA LEU A 185 7.54 0.94 -12.61
C LEU A 185 6.59 -0.23 -12.89
N ALA A 186 6.03 -0.30 -14.09
CA ALA A 186 5.14 -1.39 -14.50
C ALA A 186 5.84 -2.75 -14.48
N SER A 187 7.12 -2.80 -14.87
CA SER A 187 7.95 -4.03 -14.78
C SER A 187 8.39 -4.34 -13.36
N TYR A 188 8.47 -3.34 -12.48
CA TYR A 188 8.85 -3.54 -11.08
C TYR A 188 7.70 -4.10 -10.23
N LYS A 189 6.45 -3.75 -10.59
CA LYS A 189 5.26 -4.19 -9.87
C LYS A 189 5.09 -5.71 -9.91
N GLY A 190 5.02 -6.33 -8.73
CA GLY A 190 4.87 -7.78 -8.60
C GLY A 190 6.14 -8.58 -8.96
N ALA A 191 7.27 -7.93 -9.24
CA ALA A 191 8.51 -8.61 -9.62
C ALA A 191 9.26 -9.23 -8.42
N GLN A 192 8.87 -8.88 -7.18
CA GLN A 192 9.45 -9.42 -5.94
C GLN A 192 10.98 -9.40 -5.90
N ILE A 193 11.58 -8.27 -6.22
CA ILE A 193 13.04 -8.11 -6.27
C ILE A 193 13.59 -7.84 -4.87
N PHE A 194 13.33 -8.80 -3.98
CA PHE A 194 13.66 -8.74 -2.56
C PHE A 194 14.06 -10.15 -2.10
N GLU A 195 14.84 -10.19 -1.02
CA GLU A 195 15.10 -11.41 -0.25
C GLU A 195 14.56 -11.17 1.15
N ALA A 196 13.78 -12.14 1.65
CA ALA A 196 13.24 -12.08 3.00
C ALA A 196 14.21 -12.76 3.98
N LEU A 197 14.56 -12.07 5.06
CA LEU A 197 15.42 -12.60 6.10
C LEU A 197 14.64 -12.63 7.43
N GLY A 198 14.58 -13.80 8.06
CA GLY A 198 13.94 -13.96 9.37
C GLY A 198 12.41 -14.05 9.32
N LEU A 199 11.83 -14.42 8.18
CA LEU A 199 10.40 -14.75 8.06
C LEU A 199 10.25 -16.25 7.87
N SER A 200 9.27 -16.87 8.53
CA SER A 200 9.02 -18.30 8.37
C SER A 200 8.50 -18.61 6.96
N SER A 201 8.75 -19.83 6.50
CA SER A 201 8.22 -20.33 5.22
C SER A 201 6.70 -20.23 5.12
N GLU A 202 5.99 -20.26 6.25
CA GLU A 202 4.54 -20.09 6.29
C GLU A 202 4.11 -18.68 5.88
N VAL A 203 4.74 -17.66 6.45
CA VAL A 203 4.48 -16.26 6.09
C VAL A 203 4.84 -16.00 4.63
N ILE A 204 5.98 -16.53 4.18
CA ILE A 204 6.42 -16.42 2.78
C ILE A 204 5.40 -17.05 1.84
N ARG A 205 4.96 -18.30 2.08
CA ARG A 205 3.97 -18.97 1.22
C ARG A 205 2.64 -18.21 1.13
N LYS A 206 2.19 -17.60 2.22
CA LYS A 206 0.89 -16.92 2.28
C LYS A 206 0.95 -15.50 1.70
N CYS A 207 1.96 -14.72 2.05
CA CYS A 207 2.03 -13.29 1.73
C CYS A 207 3.04 -12.93 0.63
N PHE A 208 4.09 -13.73 0.42
CA PHE A 208 5.23 -13.35 -0.41
C PHE A 208 5.70 -14.50 -1.30
N ASN A 209 4.76 -15.29 -1.82
CA ASN A 209 5.06 -16.54 -2.49
C ASN A 209 6.02 -16.31 -3.68
N GLY A 210 7.12 -17.06 -3.74
CA GLY A 210 8.19 -16.87 -4.73
C GLY A 210 9.39 -16.06 -4.23
N THR A 211 9.29 -15.38 -3.08
CA THR A 211 10.41 -14.64 -2.49
C THR A 211 11.38 -15.59 -1.78
N PRO A 212 12.70 -15.51 -2.06
CA PRO A 212 13.67 -16.33 -1.35
C PRO A 212 13.73 -15.94 0.13
N SER A 213 13.74 -16.95 1.01
CA SER A 213 14.00 -16.77 2.44
C SER A 213 14.88 -17.90 2.96
N ARG A 214 16.18 -17.62 3.08
CA ARG A 214 17.19 -18.64 3.44
C ARG A 214 17.32 -18.85 4.95
N ILE A 215 16.89 -17.88 5.73
CA ILE A 215 16.94 -17.89 7.18
C ILE A 215 15.49 -17.70 7.65
N GLU A 216 14.90 -18.76 8.19
CA GLU A 216 13.56 -18.71 8.77
C GLU A 216 13.53 -17.89 10.06
N GLY A 217 12.33 -17.50 10.49
CA GLY A 217 12.17 -16.74 11.73
C GLY A 217 10.71 -16.54 12.10
N ALA A 218 10.28 -15.29 12.17
CA ALA A 218 8.97 -14.89 12.66
C ALA A 218 7.82 -15.59 11.91
N THR A 219 6.89 -16.14 12.66
CA THR A 219 5.62 -16.70 12.19
C THR A 219 4.52 -15.64 12.37
N PHE A 220 3.25 -16.04 12.22
CA PHE A 220 2.12 -15.15 12.53
C PHE A 220 1.82 -14.98 14.03
N GLU A 221 2.55 -15.68 14.91
CA GLU A 221 2.33 -15.67 16.38
C GLU A 221 3.25 -14.74 17.18
#